data_AF-A0A3P1CKJ9-F1
#
_entry.id   AF-A0A3P1CKJ9-F1
#
_cell.length_a   1.000
_cell.length_b   1.000
_cell.length_c   1.000
_cell.angle_alpha   90.00
_cell.angle_beta   90.00
_cell.angle_gamma   90.00
#
_symmetry.space_group_name_H-M   'P 1'
#
loop_
_entity.id
_entity.type
_entity.pdbx_description
1 polymer ?
#
loop_
_entity_poly.entity_id
_entity_poly.type
_entity_poly.pdbx_seq_one_letter_code
_entity_poly.pdbx_strand_id
1 'polypeptide(L)'
;MKLKYFTPEDFKKTKSSVRRPTFTITKNALLVLNKELVAQLKVVEGDTVILGQDEKLQKDWFIGKSEVGFKLKKTTGDALGFSCKEFAELLRGQFPKIPPPIRVPVSPHQTENEGNIIYALLTKAND
;
A
#
# COMPACT_ATOMS: atom_id res chain seq x y z
N MET A 1 12.10 -13.85 -14.49
CA MET A 1 11.74 -12.51 -13.99
C MET A 1 12.80 -12.08 -12.98
N LYS A 2 13.53 -10.99 -13.22
CA LYS A 2 14.61 -10.52 -12.32
C LYS A 2 14.03 -9.49 -11.36
N LEU A 3 13.91 -9.89 -10.10
CA LEU A 3 13.36 -9.07 -9.01
C LEU A 3 14.43 -8.12 -8.47
N LYS A 4 14.01 -6.90 -8.10
CA LYS A 4 14.85 -5.91 -7.46
C LYS A 4 14.58 -5.94 -5.96
N TYR A 5 15.58 -6.36 -5.19
CA TYR A 5 15.50 -6.43 -3.74
C TYR A 5 15.81 -5.07 -3.14
N PHE A 6 15.05 -4.68 -2.12
CA PHE A 6 15.33 -3.50 -1.30
C PHE A 6 15.75 -3.96 0.09
N THR A 7 16.86 -3.44 0.57
CA THR A 7 17.46 -3.75 1.85
C THR A 7 16.93 -2.81 2.93
N PRO A 8 17.00 -3.19 4.23
CA PRO A 8 16.75 -2.27 5.34
C PRO A 8 17.62 -0.99 5.29
N GLU A 9 18.79 -1.04 4.66
CA GLU A 9 19.70 0.11 4.50
C GLU A 9 19.19 1.13 3.47
N ASP A 10 18.47 0.66 2.45
CA ASP A 10 17.73 1.52 1.49
C ASP A 10 16.63 2.32 2.20
N PHE A 11 16.14 1.81 3.33
CA PHE A 11 15.13 2.46 4.19
C PHE A 11 15.73 3.29 5.33
N LYS A 12 16.97 3.01 5.78
CA LYS A 12 17.65 3.74 6.87
C LYS A 12 18.15 5.14 6.49
N LYS A 13 18.56 5.38 5.24
CA LYS A 13 19.00 6.73 4.77
C LYS A 13 17.87 7.69 4.52
N THR A 14 16.66 7.19 4.43
CA THR A 14 15.55 7.97 3.96
C THR A 14 14.79 8.38 5.23
N LYS A 15 14.83 9.68 5.58
CA LYS A 15 14.02 10.22 6.70
C LYS A 15 12.54 10.01 6.38
N SER A 16 11.70 9.77 7.39
CA SER A 16 10.25 9.79 7.27
C SER A 16 9.80 11.21 6.89
N SER A 17 9.96 11.59 5.62
CA SER A 17 9.41 12.83 5.12
C SER A 17 7.91 12.60 4.88
N VAL A 18 7.12 13.65 5.13
CA VAL A 18 5.68 13.73 4.82
C VAL A 18 5.38 13.42 3.34
N ARG A 19 6.41 13.33 2.48
CA ARG A 19 6.34 13.15 1.03
C ARG A 19 6.60 11.71 0.54
N ARG A 20 6.46 10.69 1.39
CA ARG A 20 6.53 9.30 0.90
C ARG A 20 5.17 8.75 0.54
N PRO A 21 5.04 8.03 -0.58
CA PRO A 21 3.88 7.20 -0.87
C PRO A 21 3.64 6.20 0.27
N THR A 22 2.53 6.35 0.97
CA THR A 22 2.18 5.51 2.12
C THR A 22 0.73 5.12 2.08
N PHE A 23 0.50 3.88 2.48
CA PHE A 23 -0.79 3.27 2.69
C PHE A 23 -1.06 3.18 4.20
N THR A 24 -2.17 3.72 4.67
CA THR A 24 -2.48 3.78 6.11
C THR A 24 -3.70 2.93 6.44
N ILE A 25 -3.56 2.03 7.40
CA ILE A 25 -4.66 1.26 7.96
C ILE A 25 -5.09 1.93 9.27
N THR A 26 -6.28 2.49 9.26
CA THR A 26 -6.86 3.17 10.42
C THR A 26 -7.31 2.15 11.48
N LYS A 27 -7.83 2.66 12.61
CA LYS A 27 -8.45 1.82 13.65
C LYS A 27 -9.75 1.15 13.18
N ASN A 28 -10.46 1.75 12.23
CA ASN A 28 -11.78 1.29 11.77
C ASN A 28 -11.70 0.44 10.48
N ALA A 29 -10.55 -0.19 10.22
CA ALA A 29 -10.29 -0.96 9.00
C ALA A 29 -10.53 -0.18 7.68
N LEU A 30 -10.44 1.15 7.74
CA LEU A 30 -10.36 2.01 6.57
C LEU A 30 -8.90 2.10 6.11
N LEU A 31 -8.69 1.93 4.82
CA LEU A 31 -7.39 1.94 4.18
C LEU A 31 -7.26 3.22 3.37
N VAL A 32 -6.28 4.04 3.71
CA VAL A 32 -6.17 5.44 3.26
C VAL A 32 -4.86 5.63 2.52
N LEU A 33 -4.96 6.14 1.29
CA LEU A 33 -3.83 6.55 0.46
C LEU A 33 -3.45 7.98 0.83
N ASN A 34 -2.17 8.23 1.10
CA ASN A 34 -1.72 9.61 1.22
C ASN A 34 -1.60 10.28 -0.16
N LYS A 35 -1.43 11.61 -0.17
CA LYS A 35 -1.37 12.42 -1.41
C LYS A 35 -0.33 11.92 -2.41
N GLU A 36 0.81 11.45 -1.93
CA GLU A 36 1.91 10.97 -2.77
C GLU A 36 1.56 9.63 -3.44
N LEU A 37 0.94 8.71 -2.69
CA LEU A 37 0.47 7.45 -3.26
C LEU A 37 -0.68 7.66 -4.25
N VAL A 38 -1.56 8.62 -3.99
CA VAL A 38 -2.61 9.04 -4.94
C VAL A 38 -1.99 9.58 -6.24
N ALA A 39 -0.98 10.45 -6.13
CA ALA A 39 -0.27 10.99 -7.28
C ALA A 39 0.48 9.90 -8.07
N GLN A 40 1.11 8.96 -7.37
CA GLN A 40 1.85 7.86 -7.98
C GLN A 40 0.93 6.87 -8.71
N LEU A 41 -0.20 6.51 -8.12
CA LEU A 41 -1.22 5.67 -8.75
C LEU A 41 -2.03 6.42 -9.82
N LYS A 42 -1.94 7.75 -9.88
CA LYS A 42 -2.74 8.62 -10.76
C LYS A 42 -4.23 8.32 -10.64
N VAL A 43 -4.70 8.25 -9.40
CA VAL A 43 -6.10 7.94 -9.05
C VAL A 43 -6.86 9.16 -8.56
N VAL A 44 -8.16 9.17 -8.79
CA VAL A 44 -9.10 10.16 -8.26
C VAL A 44 -10.25 9.49 -7.51
N GLU A 45 -11.11 10.28 -6.87
CA GLU A 45 -12.35 9.76 -6.29
C GLU A 45 -13.19 9.05 -7.36
N GLY A 46 -13.68 7.85 -7.03
CA GLY A 46 -14.46 7.02 -7.96
C GLY A 46 -13.64 6.04 -8.79
N ASP A 47 -12.31 6.21 -8.88
CA ASP A 47 -11.42 5.21 -9.47
C ASP A 47 -11.38 3.94 -8.63
N THR A 48 -10.96 2.84 -9.25
CA THR A 48 -10.86 1.53 -8.62
C THR A 48 -9.39 1.12 -8.44
N VAL A 49 -9.10 0.49 -7.30
CA VAL A 49 -7.78 -0.08 -7.01
C VAL A 49 -7.89 -1.56 -6.66
N ILE A 50 -6.84 -2.30 -6.96
CA ILE A 50 -6.68 -3.69 -6.55
C ILE A 50 -5.61 -3.81 -5.48
N LEU A 51 -5.79 -4.79 -4.62
CA LEU A 51 -4.77 -5.30 -3.72
C LEU A 51 -4.46 -6.73 -4.15
N GLY A 52 -3.17 -7.01 -4.34
CA GLY A 52 -2.70 -8.33 -4.75
C GLY A 52 -1.62 -8.83 -3.80
N GLN A 53 -1.42 -10.13 -3.80
CA GLN A 53 -0.33 -10.81 -3.11
C GLN A 53 0.42 -11.65 -4.13
N ASP A 54 1.76 -11.69 -4.05
CA ASP A 54 2.54 -12.54 -4.96
C ASP A 54 2.32 -14.03 -4.62
N GLU A 55 2.06 -14.85 -5.64
CA GLU A 55 1.78 -16.28 -5.47
C GLU A 55 3.00 -17.08 -4.98
N LYS A 56 4.21 -16.67 -5.38
CA LYS A 56 5.47 -17.33 -5.01
C LYS A 56 6.01 -16.79 -3.69
N LEU A 57 5.78 -15.50 -3.44
CA LEU A 57 6.20 -14.77 -2.26
C LEU A 57 4.95 -14.26 -1.54
N GLN A 58 4.24 -15.17 -0.86
CA GLN A 58 3.02 -14.90 -0.09
C GLN A 58 3.18 -13.86 1.04
N LYS A 59 4.34 -13.22 1.21
CA LYS A 59 4.54 -12.12 2.17
C LYS A 59 4.49 -10.74 1.50
N ASP A 60 4.56 -10.71 0.17
CA ASP A 60 4.66 -9.48 -0.61
C ASP A 60 3.29 -9.07 -1.12
N TRP A 61 2.89 -7.87 -0.74
CA TRP A 61 1.61 -7.28 -1.09
C TRP A 61 1.79 -6.15 -2.09
N PHE A 62 0.78 -5.89 -2.90
CA PHE A 62 0.82 -4.90 -3.98
C PHE A 62 -0.47 -4.10 -4.01
N ILE A 63 -0.37 -2.86 -4.49
CA ILE A 63 -1.51 -2.00 -4.80
C ILE A 63 -1.36 -1.44 -6.21
N GLY A 64 -2.45 -1.40 -6.97
CA GLY A 64 -2.46 -0.82 -8.32
C GLY A 64 -3.80 -0.22 -8.68
N LYS A 65 -3.81 0.67 -9.68
CA LYS A 65 -5.04 1.13 -10.33
C LYS A 65 -5.55 0.02 -11.26
N SER A 66 -6.86 -0.18 -11.29
CA SER A 66 -7.49 -1.17 -12.17
C SER A 66 -8.92 -0.75 -12.52
N GLU A 67 -9.54 -1.43 -13.47
CA GLU A 67 -10.96 -1.27 -13.81
C GLU A 67 -11.88 -2.00 -12.81
N VAL A 68 -11.35 -3.03 -12.14
CA VAL A 68 -12.06 -3.87 -11.17
C VAL A 68 -11.42 -3.75 -9.78
N GLY A 69 -12.17 -4.05 -8.72
CA GLY A 69 -11.67 -4.01 -7.34
C GLY A 69 -12.37 -3.00 -6.43
N PHE A 70 -11.61 -2.32 -5.57
CA PHE A 70 -12.12 -1.43 -4.53
C PHE A 70 -12.26 0.01 -5.02
N LYS A 71 -13.50 0.52 -5.04
CA LYS A 71 -13.79 1.90 -5.42
C LYS A 71 -13.32 2.88 -4.35
N LEU A 72 -12.49 3.84 -4.74
CA LEU A 72 -11.99 4.89 -3.88
C LEU A 72 -13.08 5.91 -3.56
N LYS A 73 -13.14 6.30 -2.28
CA LYS A 73 -14.01 7.35 -1.76
C LYS A 73 -13.19 8.37 -0.99
N LYS A 74 -13.67 9.60 -0.89
CA LYS A 74 -13.12 10.57 0.05
C LYS A 74 -13.34 10.11 1.48
N THR A 75 -12.32 10.35 2.30
CA THR A 75 -12.28 10.06 3.72
C THR A 75 -12.06 11.38 4.47
N THR A 76 -11.98 11.33 5.81
CA THR A 76 -11.77 12.53 6.62
C THR A 76 -10.48 13.24 6.23
N GLY A 77 -10.56 14.55 5.93
CA GLY A 77 -9.41 15.37 5.55
C GLY A 77 -8.97 15.25 4.08
N ASP A 78 -9.92 15.04 3.16
CA ASP A 78 -9.72 14.97 1.69
C ASP A 78 -8.79 13.84 1.19
N ALA A 79 -8.46 12.87 2.04
CA ALA A 79 -7.69 11.70 1.61
C ALA A 79 -8.59 10.68 0.89
N LEU A 80 -8.02 9.95 -0.06
CA LEU A 80 -8.73 8.85 -0.74
C LEU A 80 -8.52 7.54 -0.01
N GLY A 81 -9.58 6.75 0.12
CA GLY A 81 -9.50 5.46 0.76
C GLY A 81 -10.64 4.53 0.39
N PHE A 82 -10.54 3.30 0.88
CA PHE A 82 -11.52 2.24 0.71
C PHE A 82 -11.53 1.35 1.95
N SER A 83 -12.58 0.54 2.11
CA SER A 83 -12.68 -0.40 3.22
C SER A 83 -12.44 -1.83 2.73
N CYS A 84 -11.60 -2.57 3.45
CA CYS A 84 -11.36 -3.99 3.26
C CYS A 84 -10.96 -4.55 4.63
N LYS A 85 -11.94 -5.12 5.33
CA LYS A 85 -11.78 -5.52 6.73
C LYS A 85 -10.82 -6.70 6.86
N GLU A 86 -10.97 -7.68 5.98
CA GLU A 86 -10.18 -8.91 5.91
C GLU A 86 -8.70 -8.59 5.70
N PHE A 87 -8.40 -7.67 4.78
CA PHE A 87 -7.02 -7.25 4.54
C PHE A 87 -6.43 -6.43 5.70
N ALA A 88 -7.24 -5.56 6.32
CA ALA A 88 -6.82 -4.83 7.50
C ALA A 88 -6.49 -5.76 8.67
N GLU A 89 -7.29 -6.81 8.89
CA GLU A 89 -7.04 -7.85 9.90
C GLU A 89 -5.79 -8.68 9.58
N LEU A 90 -5.59 -9.05 8.31
CA LEU A 90 -4.40 -9.75 7.87
C LEU A 90 -3.13 -8.94 8.16
N LEU A 91 -3.08 -7.67 7.74
CA LEU A 91 -1.92 -6.82 8.00
C LEU A 91 -1.74 -6.53 9.51
N ARG A 92 -2.82 -6.45 10.29
CA ARG A 92 -2.73 -6.39 11.77
C ARG A 92 -2.06 -7.62 12.36
N GLY A 93 -2.40 -8.80 11.85
CA GLY A 93 -1.75 -10.05 12.22
C GLY A 93 -0.26 -10.08 11.87
N GLN A 94 0.14 -9.43 10.77
CA GLN A 94 1.56 -9.28 10.40
C GLN A 94 2.31 -8.25 11.28
N PHE A 95 1.60 -7.23 11.80
CA PHE A 95 2.17 -6.17 12.64
C PHE A 95 1.54 -6.10 14.04
N PRO A 96 1.58 -7.17 14.85
CA PRO A 96 0.85 -7.23 16.13
C PRO A 96 1.37 -6.22 17.16
N LYS A 97 2.62 -5.74 17.01
CA LYS A 97 3.27 -4.80 17.93
C LYS A 97 3.10 -3.33 17.53
N ILE A 98 2.49 -3.03 16.36
CA ILE A 98 2.34 -1.66 15.86
C ILE A 98 0.94 -1.12 16.23
N PRO A 99 0.85 -0.04 17.04
CA PRO A 99 -0.44 0.53 17.40
C PRO A 99 -1.15 1.17 16.18
N PRO A 100 -2.49 1.23 16.16
CA PRO A 100 -3.22 2.02 15.16
C PRO A 100 -2.83 3.50 15.19
N PRO A 101 -2.74 4.18 14.03
CA PRO A 101 -2.83 3.64 12.68
C PRO A 101 -1.51 3.01 12.20
N ILE A 102 -1.60 1.92 11.42
CA ILE A 102 -0.41 1.31 10.80
C ILE A 102 -0.14 2.05 9.49
N ARG A 103 1.07 2.56 9.31
CA ARG A 103 1.51 3.18 8.05
C ARG A 103 2.49 2.25 7.34
N VAL A 104 2.12 1.81 6.15
CA VAL A 104 2.90 0.92 5.29
C VAL A 104 3.48 1.76 4.15
N PRO A 105 4.81 1.89 4.03
CA PRO A 105 5.41 2.56 2.89
C PRO A 105 5.21 1.75 1.61
N VAL A 106 5.16 2.42 0.47
CA VAL A 106 5.04 1.80 -0.85
C VAL A 106 6.37 1.93 -1.60
N SER A 107 6.71 0.90 -2.38
CA SER A 107 7.90 0.89 -3.23
C SER A 107 7.89 2.07 -4.21
N PRO A 108 9.04 2.74 -4.41
CA PRO A 108 9.15 3.78 -5.44
C PRO A 108 9.16 3.20 -6.86
N HIS A 109 9.34 1.88 -7.00
CA HIS A 109 9.37 1.20 -8.29
C HIS A 109 8.06 0.46 -8.54
N GLN A 110 7.52 0.64 -9.74
CA GLN A 110 6.37 -0.11 -10.25
C GLN A 110 6.79 -1.45 -10.85
N THR A 111 5.86 -2.39 -10.80
CA THR A 111 5.85 -3.61 -11.61
C THR A 111 4.62 -3.58 -12.49
N GLU A 112 4.68 -4.23 -13.64
CA GLU A 112 3.52 -4.38 -14.53
C GLU A 112 2.98 -5.81 -14.39
N ASN A 113 1.68 -5.94 -14.19
CA ASN A 113 0.99 -7.23 -14.17
C ASN A 113 -0.34 -7.14 -14.92
N GLU A 114 -0.53 -7.98 -15.94
CA GLU A 114 -1.77 -8.03 -16.75
C GLU A 114 -2.23 -6.65 -17.25
N GLY A 115 -1.30 -5.79 -17.66
CA GLY A 115 -1.59 -4.41 -18.10
C GLY A 115 -1.86 -3.41 -16.98
N ASN A 116 -1.84 -3.82 -15.71
CA ASN A 116 -1.97 -2.93 -14.56
C ASN A 116 -0.59 -2.53 -14.01
N ILE A 117 -0.44 -1.25 -13.70
CA ILE A 117 0.71 -0.73 -12.97
C ILE A 117 0.47 -0.98 -11.47
N ILE A 118 1.34 -1.79 -10.86
CA ILE A 118 1.26 -2.16 -9.45
C ILE A 118 2.52 -1.72 -8.70
N TYR A 119 2.37 -1.36 -7.43
CA TYR A 119 3.44 -0.97 -6.54
C TYR A 119 3.45 -1.89 -5.32
N ALA A 120 4.63 -2.37 -4.94
CA ALA A 120 4.78 -3.22 -3.75
C ALA A 120 4.53 -2.42 -2.47
N LEU A 121 3.68 -2.95 -1.59
CA LEU A 121 3.58 -2.53 -0.21
C LEU A 121 4.79 -3.09 0.55
N LEU A 122 5.54 -2.23 1.20
CA LEU A 122 6.75 -2.59 1.92
C LEU A 122 6.38 -3.04 3.33
N THR A 123 5.88 -4.27 3.40
CA THR A 123 5.36 -4.88 4.62
C THR A 123 6.42 -5.61 5.45
N LYS A 124 7.67 -5.72 4.97
CA LYS A 124 8.73 -6.41 5.72
C LYS A 124 9.36 -5.49 6.77
N ALA A 125 9.10 -5.80 8.04
CA ALA A 125 10.05 -5.59 9.13
C ALA A 125 10.25 -6.94 9.84
N ASN A 126 11.50 -7.45 9.78
CA ASN A 126 12.05 -8.70 10.35
C ASN A 126 11.66 -10.00 9.58
N ASP A 127 12.51 -11.02 9.48
CA ASP A 127 13.87 -11.24 10.04
C ASP A 127 15.01 -10.55 9.28
#